data_AF-A0A932DP38-F1
#
_entry.id   AF-A0A932DP38-F1
#
_cell.length_a   1.000
_cell.length_b   1.000
_cell.length_c   1.000
_cell.angle_alpha   90.00
_cell.angle_beta   90.00
_cell.angle_gamma   90.00
#
_symmetry.space_group_name_H-M   'P 1'
#
loop_
_entity.id
_entity.type
_entity.pdbx_description
1 polymer ?
#
loop_
_entity_poly.entity_id
_entity_poly.type
_entity_poly.pdbx_seq_one_letter_code
_entity_poly.pdbx_strand_id
1 'polypeptide(L)'
;MKMRTVSMETCYKFDILETKSAVQNAFDNAGLVLALRQATDVVRMLVDELRETRQEYKNYVAKTEQILSGIKEYRKQDDTERKKIAKDVVDYWFEKVTTPIQPVKNKTVVFFSADNELYCEPKSDHCYRLEVNSYRDKMIRTLIAHKTYVPTETLIEICGFASRKSLERRMWATRA
;
A
#
# COMPACT_ATOMS: atom_id res chain seq x y z
N MET A 1 -30.44 47.60 -113.11
CA MET A 1 -29.71 46.61 -112.27
C MET A 1 -29.73 47.11 -110.83
N LYS A 2 -30.34 46.41 -109.88
CA LYS A 2 -30.36 46.81 -108.46
C LYS A 2 -29.14 46.19 -107.76
N MET A 3 -28.24 47.02 -107.22
CA MET A 3 -27.16 46.53 -106.33
C MET A 3 -27.74 46.25 -104.94
N ARG A 4 -27.47 45.05 -104.41
CA ARG A 4 -27.69 44.70 -103.00
C ARG A 4 -26.38 44.84 -102.26
N THR A 5 -26.33 45.73 -101.29
CA THR A 5 -25.27 45.79 -100.29
C THR A 5 -25.41 44.58 -99.36
N VAL A 6 -24.32 43.88 -99.11
CA VAL A 6 -24.24 42.76 -98.16
C VAL A 6 -23.22 43.15 -97.09
N SER A 7 -23.64 43.24 -95.84
CA SER A 7 -22.73 43.40 -94.70
C SER A 7 -22.35 42.03 -94.15
N MET A 8 -21.06 41.79 -93.95
CA MET A 8 -20.60 40.64 -93.17
C MET A 8 -20.71 40.99 -91.69
N GLU A 9 -21.58 40.30 -90.96
CA GLU A 9 -21.59 40.34 -89.49
C GLU A 9 -20.78 39.15 -88.96
N THR A 10 -19.85 39.42 -88.06
CA THR A 10 -19.05 38.39 -87.38
C THR A 10 -19.84 37.90 -86.16
N CYS A 11 -20.35 36.67 -86.22
CA CYS A 11 -20.99 36.03 -85.08
C CYS A 11 -19.95 35.30 -84.23
N TYR A 12 -19.77 35.73 -82.97
CA TYR A 12 -19.04 34.98 -81.97
C TYR A 12 -19.95 33.94 -81.34
N LYS A 13 -19.54 32.68 -81.37
CA LYS A 13 -20.24 31.59 -80.70
C LYS A 13 -19.51 31.28 -79.40
N PHE A 14 -20.21 31.37 -78.28
CA PHE A 14 -19.65 31.02 -76.99
C PHE A 14 -19.62 29.49 -76.86
N ASP A 15 -18.42 28.91 -76.75
CA ASP A 15 -18.23 27.48 -76.56
C ASP A 15 -17.89 27.19 -75.10
N ILE A 16 -18.76 26.42 -74.45
CA ILE A 16 -18.66 26.05 -73.04
C ILE A 16 -17.45 25.14 -72.80
N LEU A 17 -17.09 24.28 -73.77
CA LEU A 17 -15.95 23.37 -73.66
C LEU A 17 -14.63 24.14 -73.71
N GLU A 18 -14.52 25.08 -74.65
CA GLU A 18 -13.35 25.97 -74.77
C GLU A 18 -13.20 26.85 -73.53
N THR A 19 -14.31 27.37 -73.02
CA THR A 19 -14.31 28.17 -71.78
C THR A 19 -13.84 27.35 -70.58
N LYS A 20 -14.31 26.10 -70.45
CA LYS A 20 -13.86 25.19 -69.40
C LYS A 20 -12.36 24.89 -69.50
N SER A 21 -11.85 24.67 -70.70
CA SER A 21 -10.42 24.42 -70.95
C SER A 21 -9.57 25.65 -70.57
N ALA A 22 -10.00 26.85 -70.99
CA ALA A 22 -9.31 28.09 -70.66
C ALA A 22 -9.26 28.35 -69.14
N VAL A 23 -10.36 28.09 -68.44
CA VAL A 23 -10.43 28.19 -66.98
C VAL A 23 -9.50 27.18 -66.31
N GLN A 24 -9.53 25.91 -66.73
CA GLN A 24 -8.66 24.87 -66.20
C GLN A 24 -7.17 25.23 -66.37
N ASN A 25 -6.78 25.66 -67.57
CA ASN A 25 -5.42 26.12 -67.85
C ASN A 25 -5.01 27.32 -67.00
N ALA A 26 -5.94 28.25 -66.73
CA ALA A 26 -5.66 29.37 -65.84
C ALA A 26 -5.40 28.91 -64.39
N PHE A 27 -6.17 27.95 -63.88
CA PHE A 27 -5.94 27.36 -62.56
C PHE A 27 -4.62 26.57 -62.48
N ASP A 28 -4.27 25.85 -63.54
CA ASP A 28 -3.00 25.11 -63.63
C ASP A 28 -1.80 26.06 -63.72
N ASN A 29 -1.88 27.10 -64.56
CA ASN A 29 -0.83 28.12 -64.69
C ASN A 29 -0.64 28.95 -63.41
N ALA A 30 -1.71 29.15 -62.63
CA ALA A 30 -1.63 29.77 -61.31
C ALA A 30 -1.08 28.82 -60.23
N GLY A 31 -0.78 27.56 -60.56
CA GLY A 31 -0.26 26.56 -59.62
C GLY A 31 -1.27 26.06 -58.58
N LEU A 32 -2.54 26.46 -58.69
CA LEU A 32 -3.57 26.20 -57.67
C LEU A 32 -3.92 24.71 -57.57
N VAL A 33 -3.91 23.99 -58.69
CA VAL A 33 -4.20 22.55 -58.72
C VAL A 33 -3.11 21.75 -58.01
N LEU A 34 -1.83 22.14 -58.17
CA LEU A 34 -0.71 21.49 -57.48
C LEU A 34 -0.77 21.76 -55.96
N ALA A 35 -1.00 23.01 -55.57
CA ALA A 35 -1.13 23.40 -54.16
C ALA A 35 -2.29 22.67 -53.48
N LEU A 36 -3.44 22.54 -54.16
CA LEU A 36 -4.61 21.83 -53.65
C LEU A 36 -4.33 20.34 -53.46
N ARG A 37 -3.62 19.70 -54.40
CA ARG A 37 -3.22 18.29 -54.28
C ARG A 37 -2.28 18.08 -53.09
N GLN A 38 -1.23 18.91 -52.98
CA GLN A 38 -0.28 18.83 -51.86
C GLN A 38 -0.97 19.03 -50.50
N ALA A 39 -1.85 20.03 -50.39
CA ALA A 39 -2.61 20.26 -49.17
C ALA A 39 -3.52 19.05 -48.84
N THR A 40 -4.17 18.46 -49.84
CA THR A 40 -5.01 17.27 -49.66
C THR A 40 -4.20 16.08 -49.17
N ASP A 41 -3.00 15.85 -49.73
CA ASP A 41 -2.12 14.77 -49.30
C ASP A 41 -1.63 14.95 -47.86
N VAL A 42 -1.26 16.18 -47.47
CA VAL A 42 -0.88 16.51 -46.08
C VAL A 42 -2.03 16.28 -45.12
N VAL A 43 -3.25 16.73 -45.46
CA VAL A 43 -4.44 16.50 -44.64
C VAL A 43 -4.71 15.00 -44.48
N ARG A 44 -4.56 14.21 -45.56
CA ARG A 44 -4.71 12.74 -45.48
C ARG A 44 -3.71 12.12 -44.53
N MET A 45 -2.42 12.47 -44.64
CA MET A 45 -1.38 11.95 -43.74
C MET A 45 -1.69 12.27 -42.27
N LEU A 46 -2.06 13.53 -41.98
CA LEU A 46 -2.42 13.94 -40.61
C LEU A 46 -3.65 13.18 -40.08
N VAL A 47 -4.63 12.88 -40.94
CA VAL A 47 -5.80 12.08 -40.55
C VAL A 47 -5.42 10.64 -40.22
N ASP A 48 -4.52 10.04 -41.00
CA ASP A 48 -4.01 8.68 -40.74
C ASP A 48 -3.20 8.63 -39.44
N GLU A 49 -2.28 9.59 -39.21
CA GLU A 49 -1.51 9.71 -37.96
C GLU A 49 -2.42 9.92 -36.73
N LEU A 50 -3.46 10.74 -36.85
CA LEU A 50 -4.45 10.94 -35.79
C LEU A 50 -5.20 9.64 -35.48
N ARG A 51 -5.52 8.84 -36.50
CA ARG A 51 -6.16 7.53 -36.31
C ARG A 51 -5.25 6.56 -35.58
N GLU A 52 -3.98 6.48 -35.96
CA GLU A 52 -2.98 5.63 -35.32
C GLU A 52 -2.75 6.03 -33.87
N THR A 53 -2.51 7.32 -33.62
CA THR A 53 -2.31 7.87 -32.27
C THR A 53 -3.52 7.57 -31.37
N ARG A 54 -4.75 7.70 -31.90
CA ARG A 54 -5.97 7.38 -31.16
C ARG A 54 -6.07 5.90 -30.83
N GLN A 55 -5.60 5.02 -31.71
CA GLN A 55 -5.59 3.58 -31.47
C GLN A 55 -4.53 3.19 -30.44
N GLU A 56 -3.34 3.77 -30.50
CA GLU A 56 -2.30 3.59 -29.48
C GLU A 56 -2.77 4.07 -28.11
N TYR A 57 -3.40 5.25 -28.04
CA TYR A 57 -3.98 5.76 -26.80
C TYR A 57 -4.98 4.78 -26.19
N LYS A 58 -5.89 4.21 -27.00
CA LYS A 58 -6.81 3.16 -26.52
C LYS A 58 -6.08 1.94 -25.97
N ASN A 59 -5.00 1.50 -26.62
CA ASN A 59 -4.18 0.40 -26.14
C ASN A 59 -3.51 0.72 -24.79
N TYR A 60 -3.00 1.95 -24.62
CA TYR A 60 -2.44 2.40 -23.34
C TYR A 60 -3.49 2.46 -22.23
N VAL A 61 -4.69 2.96 -22.52
CA VAL A 61 -5.80 2.97 -21.57
C VAL A 61 -6.14 1.54 -21.12
N ALA A 62 -6.30 0.60 -22.07
CA ALA A 62 -6.59 -0.80 -21.75
C ALA A 62 -5.49 -1.45 -20.89
N LYS A 63 -4.21 -1.23 -21.22
CA LYS A 63 -3.07 -1.70 -20.39
C LYS A 63 -3.11 -1.11 -18.98
N THR A 64 -3.44 0.17 -18.86
CA THR A 64 -3.52 0.86 -17.57
C THR A 64 -4.65 0.29 -16.72
N GLU A 65 -5.82 0.07 -17.30
CA GLU A 65 -6.97 -0.56 -16.62
C GLU A 65 -6.64 -1.98 -16.15
N GLN A 66 -5.94 -2.76 -16.97
CA GLN A 66 -5.47 -4.11 -16.60
C GLN A 66 -4.52 -4.06 -15.39
N ILE A 67 -3.54 -3.15 -15.39
CA ILE A 67 -2.61 -2.98 -14.26
C ILE A 67 -3.36 -2.56 -13.00
N LEU A 68 -4.29 -1.59 -13.10
CA LEU A 68 -5.10 -1.14 -11.98
C LEU A 68 -5.97 -2.25 -11.40
N SER A 69 -6.52 -3.13 -12.24
CA SER A 69 -7.26 -4.31 -11.80
C SER A 69 -6.36 -5.27 -11.02
N GLY A 70 -5.17 -5.57 -11.56
CA GLY A 70 -4.18 -6.41 -10.88
C GLY A 70 -3.78 -5.86 -9.51
N ILE A 71 -3.51 -4.55 -9.40
CA ILE A 71 -3.18 -3.90 -8.13
C ILE A 71 -4.32 -4.06 -7.10
N LYS A 72 -5.58 -3.93 -7.52
CA LYS A 72 -6.73 -4.14 -6.63
C LYS A 72 -6.81 -5.57 -6.12
N GLU A 73 -6.50 -6.55 -6.97
CA GLU A 73 -6.48 -7.97 -6.58
C GLU A 73 -5.35 -8.27 -5.58
N TYR A 74 -4.14 -7.79 -5.85
CA TYR A 74 -3.01 -7.91 -4.92
C TYR A 74 -3.33 -7.31 -3.54
N ARG A 75 -3.96 -6.13 -3.50
CA ARG A 75 -4.38 -5.53 -2.23
C ARG A 75 -5.37 -6.40 -1.46
N LYS A 76 -6.32 -7.05 -2.15
CA LYS A 76 -7.27 -7.98 -1.49
C LYS A 76 -6.55 -9.21 -0.94
N GLN A 77 -5.56 -9.74 -1.65
CA GLN A 77 -4.75 -10.86 -1.19
C GLN A 77 -3.93 -10.49 0.04
N ASP A 78 -3.24 -9.35 0.03
CA ASP A 78 -2.47 -8.82 1.17
C ASP A 78 -3.38 -8.60 2.41
N ASP A 79 -4.55 -7.98 2.23
CA ASP A 79 -5.52 -7.81 3.32
C ASP A 79 -6.01 -9.15 3.89
N THR A 80 -6.20 -10.15 3.04
CA THR A 80 -6.63 -11.50 3.46
C THR A 80 -5.53 -12.22 4.23
N GLU A 81 -4.29 -12.14 3.75
CA GLU A 81 -3.13 -12.73 4.40
C GLU A 81 -2.85 -12.07 5.75
N ARG A 82 -2.90 -10.73 5.83
CA ARG A 82 -2.81 -9.99 7.10
C ARG A 82 -3.86 -10.41 8.10
N LYS A 83 -5.12 -10.58 7.66
CA LYS A 83 -6.21 -11.08 8.53
C LYS A 83 -5.94 -12.50 9.02
N LYS A 84 -5.40 -13.37 8.18
CA LYS A 84 -5.00 -14.73 8.56
C LYS A 84 -3.90 -14.71 9.61
N ILE A 85 -2.82 -13.94 9.38
CA ILE A 85 -1.72 -13.79 10.35
C ILE A 85 -2.24 -13.26 11.68
N ALA A 86 -3.10 -12.23 11.67
CA ALA A 86 -3.68 -11.68 12.88
C ALA A 86 -4.48 -12.75 13.66
N LYS A 87 -5.26 -13.57 12.95
CA LYS A 87 -5.99 -14.69 13.54
C LYS A 87 -5.05 -15.73 14.15
N ASP A 88 -4.04 -16.18 13.40
CA ASP A 88 -3.08 -17.18 13.86
C ASP A 88 -2.33 -16.72 15.12
N VAL A 89 -1.99 -15.42 15.20
CA VAL A 89 -1.37 -14.82 16.40
C VAL A 89 -2.32 -14.83 17.60
N VAL A 90 -3.59 -14.43 17.40
CA VAL A 90 -4.60 -14.45 18.46
C VAL A 90 -4.83 -15.88 18.95
N ASP A 91 -4.98 -16.83 18.04
CA ASP A 91 -5.19 -18.25 18.35
C ASP A 91 -3.99 -18.82 19.13
N TYR A 92 -2.75 -18.51 18.72
CA TYR A 92 -1.54 -18.91 19.43
C TYR A 92 -1.51 -18.38 20.87
N TRP A 93 -1.77 -17.09 21.06
CA TRP A 93 -1.76 -16.50 22.41
C TRP A 93 -2.91 -17.02 23.26
N PHE A 94 -4.08 -17.21 22.68
CA PHE A 94 -5.22 -17.80 23.35
C PHE A 94 -4.89 -19.20 23.84
N GLU A 95 -4.29 -20.05 23.01
CA GLU A 95 -3.79 -21.37 23.39
C GLU A 95 -2.76 -21.26 24.54
N LYS A 96 -1.79 -20.34 24.45
CA LYS A 96 -0.78 -20.17 25.51
C LYS A 96 -1.36 -19.71 26.86
N VAL A 97 -2.44 -18.94 26.86
CA VAL A 97 -3.07 -18.42 28.08
C VAL A 97 -4.10 -19.39 28.64
N THR A 98 -4.83 -20.11 27.78
CA THR A 98 -5.89 -21.04 28.19
C THR A 98 -5.40 -22.46 28.45
N THR A 99 -4.27 -22.87 27.86
CA THR A 99 -3.65 -24.14 28.21
C THR A 99 -3.16 -24.02 29.65
N PRO A 100 -3.71 -24.80 30.59
CA PRO A 100 -3.21 -24.81 31.95
C PRO A 100 -1.74 -25.19 31.87
N ILE A 101 -0.85 -24.32 32.38
CA ILE A 101 0.54 -24.68 32.60
C ILE A 101 0.49 -25.96 33.42
N GLN A 102 0.79 -27.11 32.80
CA GLN A 102 0.86 -28.37 33.54
C GLN A 102 1.76 -28.10 34.74
N PRO A 103 1.30 -28.40 35.96
CA PRO A 103 2.10 -28.12 37.14
C PRO A 103 3.45 -28.81 36.92
N VAL A 104 4.51 -28.01 36.82
CA VAL A 104 5.88 -28.48 36.70
C VAL A 104 6.04 -29.57 37.76
N LYS A 105 6.28 -30.81 37.35
CA LYS A 105 6.27 -31.99 38.24
C LYS A 105 7.22 -31.84 39.44
N ASN A 106 8.16 -30.89 39.37
CA ASN A 106 9.07 -30.49 40.44
C ASN A 106 8.87 -29.00 40.78
N LYS A 107 7.72 -28.61 41.33
CA LYS A 107 7.58 -27.26 41.91
C LYS A 107 8.42 -27.22 43.18
N THR A 108 9.54 -26.49 43.15
CA THR A 108 10.23 -26.06 44.37
C THR A 108 9.25 -25.20 45.16
N VAL A 109 8.70 -25.74 46.25
CA VAL A 109 7.84 -25.00 47.16
C VAL A 109 8.73 -24.18 48.07
N VAL A 110 8.63 -22.86 47.93
CA VAL A 110 9.36 -21.91 48.77
C VAL A 110 8.41 -21.41 49.84
N PHE A 111 8.84 -21.52 51.09
CA PHE A 111 8.11 -21.08 52.27
C PHE A 111 8.67 -19.76 52.78
N PHE A 112 7.80 -18.95 53.35
CA PHE A 112 8.18 -17.69 53.98
C PHE A 112 7.73 -17.69 55.44
N SER A 113 8.69 -17.74 56.37
CA SER A 113 8.43 -17.85 57.81
C SER A 113 7.97 -16.52 58.41
N ALA A 114 7.37 -16.58 59.60
CA ALA A 114 7.04 -15.39 60.39
C ALA A 114 8.28 -14.57 60.80
N ASP A 115 9.45 -15.22 60.85
CA ASP A 115 10.74 -14.61 61.17
C ASP A 115 11.42 -13.96 59.94
N ASN A 116 10.69 -13.82 58.84
CA ASN A 116 11.15 -13.28 57.56
C ASN A 116 12.25 -14.10 56.89
N GLU A 117 12.13 -15.42 56.99
CA GLU A 117 13.06 -16.35 56.36
C GLU A 117 12.40 -17.02 55.16
N LEU A 118 13.09 -16.97 54.02
CA LEU A 118 12.72 -17.67 52.81
C LEU A 118 13.45 -19.02 52.77
N TYR A 119 12.72 -20.13 52.71
CA TYR A 119 13.33 -21.47 52.74
C TYR A 119 12.65 -22.49 51.84
N CYS A 120 13.39 -23.53 51.46
CA CYS A 120 12.85 -24.75 50.86
C CYS A 120 12.88 -25.86 51.91
N GLU A 121 11.95 -26.81 51.87
CA GLU A 121 12.05 -27.99 52.76
C GLU A 121 13.17 -28.95 52.30
N PRO A 122 13.96 -29.51 53.24
CA PRO A 122 13.98 -29.20 54.67
C PRO A 122 14.68 -27.86 54.97
N LYS A 123 14.11 -27.07 55.91
CA LYS A 123 14.58 -25.71 56.28
C LYS A 123 16.08 -25.65 56.66
N SER A 124 16.65 -26.77 57.10
CA SER A 124 18.05 -26.90 57.49
C SER A 124 19.04 -26.58 56.38
N ASP A 125 18.67 -26.82 55.11
CA ASP A 125 19.64 -26.86 54.02
C ASP A 125 19.72 -25.51 53.29
N HIS A 126 18.59 -24.81 53.19
CA HIS A 126 18.45 -23.59 52.40
C HIS A 126 17.52 -22.57 53.09
N CYS A 127 18.08 -21.76 53.99
CA CYS A 127 17.37 -20.69 54.69
C CYS A 127 18.00 -19.32 54.41
N TYR A 128 17.22 -18.39 53.87
CA TYR A 128 17.64 -17.03 53.55
C TYR A 128 16.86 -16.02 54.37
N ARG A 129 17.53 -15.35 55.30
CA ARG A 129 16.93 -14.27 56.09
C ARG A 129 16.79 -13.00 55.26
N LEU A 130 15.59 -12.42 55.25
CA LEU A 130 15.29 -11.17 54.57
C LEU A 130 15.21 -10.01 55.58
N GLU A 131 15.77 -8.87 55.18
CA GLU A 131 15.67 -7.65 55.98
C GLU A 131 14.24 -7.11 55.92
N VAL A 132 13.67 -6.90 57.11
CA VAL A 132 12.28 -6.47 57.30
C VAL A 132 12.05 -5.13 56.64
N ASN A 133 10.94 -4.97 55.90
CA ASN A 133 10.58 -3.74 55.19
C ASN A 133 11.54 -3.32 54.07
N SER A 134 12.52 -4.15 53.71
CA SER A 134 13.34 -3.91 52.52
C SER A 134 12.50 -4.00 51.24
N TYR A 135 12.96 -3.36 50.17
CA TYR A 135 12.36 -3.51 48.83
C TYR A 135 12.22 -4.97 48.40
N ARG A 136 13.13 -5.84 48.84
CA ARG A 136 13.14 -7.27 48.52
C ARG A 136 12.08 -8.03 49.31
N ASP A 137 11.93 -7.74 50.60
CA ASP A 137 10.89 -8.31 51.46
C ASP A 137 9.49 -7.95 50.96
N LYS A 138 9.24 -6.67 50.66
CA LYS A 138 7.96 -6.21 50.09
C LYS A 138 7.63 -6.92 48.77
N MET A 139 8.60 -6.97 47.86
CA MET A 139 8.42 -7.63 46.56
C MET A 139 8.10 -9.12 46.70
N ILE A 140 8.85 -9.85 47.51
CA ILE A 140 8.64 -11.29 47.72
C ILE A 140 7.27 -11.56 48.36
N ARG A 141 6.87 -10.79 49.38
CA ARG A 141 5.54 -10.91 49.99
C ARG A 141 4.42 -10.66 48.99
N THR A 142 4.53 -9.60 48.18
CA THR A 142 3.51 -9.27 47.16
C THR A 142 3.38 -10.40 46.14
N LEU A 143 4.51 -10.95 45.67
CA LEU A 143 4.51 -12.05 44.71
C LEU A 143 3.93 -13.34 45.30
N ILE A 144 4.27 -13.69 46.55
CA ILE A 144 3.71 -14.85 47.26
C ILE A 144 2.20 -14.68 47.49
N ALA A 145 1.75 -13.48 47.88
CA ALA A 145 0.35 -13.20 48.18
C ALA A 145 -0.55 -13.25 46.95
N HIS A 146 -0.12 -12.68 45.82
CA HIS A 146 -0.96 -12.56 44.62
C HIS A 146 -1.13 -13.88 43.85
N LYS A 147 -0.25 -14.88 44.03
CA LYS A 147 -0.28 -16.22 43.40
C LYS A 147 -0.48 -16.26 41.87
N THR A 148 -0.43 -15.11 41.22
CA THR A 148 -0.75 -14.83 39.81
C THR A 148 0.19 -13.71 39.33
N TYR A 149 0.18 -13.45 38.01
CA TYR A 149 1.00 -12.38 37.45
C TYR A 149 0.63 -11.01 38.07
N VAL A 150 1.63 -10.29 38.56
CA VAL A 150 1.49 -8.93 39.07
C VAL A 150 2.09 -7.97 38.04
N PRO A 151 1.32 -7.01 37.49
CA PRO A 151 1.84 -5.99 36.58
C PRO A 151 3.03 -5.23 37.17
N THR A 152 3.95 -4.82 36.31
CA THR A 152 5.19 -4.14 36.71
C THR A 152 4.89 -2.83 37.45
N GLU A 153 3.88 -2.11 36.99
CA GLU A 153 3.40 -0.85 37.53
C GLU A 153 2.87 -1.03 38.96
N THR A 154 2.10 -2.10 39.20
CA THR A 154 1.61 -2.47 40.53
C THR A 154 2.75 -2.86 41.48
N LEU A 155 3.77 -3.57 40.98
CA LEU A 155 4.97 -3.88 41.78
C LEU A 155 5.77 -2.63 42.14
N ILE A 156 5.89 -1.67 41.21
CA ILE A 156 6.57 -0.40 41.44
C ILE A 156 5.88 0.38 42.57
N GLU A 157 4.55 0.45 42.52
CA GLU A 157 3.74 1.16 43.52
C GLU A 157 3.82 0.49 44.90
N ILE A 158 3.56 -0.81 44.98
CA ILE A 158 3.53 -1.55 46.27
C ILE A 158 4.91 -1.61 46.93
N CYS A 159 5.96 -1.82 46.13
CA CYS A 159 7.31 -1.95 46.67
C CYS A 159 7.99 -0.59 46.87
N GLY A 160 7.48 0.49 46.27
CA GLY A 160 8.07 1.83 46.33
C GLY A 160 9.31 2.02 45.45
N PHE A 161 9.38 1.32 44.31
CA PHE A 161 10.49 1.52 43.37
C PHE A 161 10.35 2.86 42.64
N ALA A 162 11.47 3.54 42.37
CA ALA A 162 11.44 4.84 41.69
C ALA A 162 11.08 4.73 40.19
N SER A 163 11.33 3.58 39.56
CA SER A 163 11.06 3.36 38.13
C SER A 163 11.12 1.87 37.78
N ARG A 164 10.62 1.52 36.60
CA ARG A 164 10.77 0.18 36.00
C ARG A 164 12.23 -0.27 35.92
N LYS A 165 13.16 0.62 35.55
CA LYS A 165 14.61 0.32 35.52
C LYS A 165 15.16 -0.04 36.91
N SER A 166 14.61 0.55 37.98
CA SER A 166 14.99 0.25 39.36
C SER A 166 14.51 -1.14 39.78
N LEU A 167 13.28 -1.49 39.42
CA LEU A 167 12.72 -2.82 39.65
C LEU A 167 13.53 -3.88 38.90
N GLU A 168 13.78 -3.67 37.60
CA GLU A 168 14.53 -4.60 36.75
C GLU A 168 15.92 -4.87 37.32
N ARG A 169 16.70 -3.84 37.66
CA ARG A 169 18.01 -4.00 38.31
C ARG A 169 17.95 -4.83 39.60
N ARG A 170 16.91 -4.63 40.41
CA ARG A 170 16.72 -5.37 41.66
C ARG A 170 16.37 -6.84 41.40
N MET A 171 15.54 -7.13 40.41
CA MET A 171 15.24 -8.50 39.99
C MET A 171 16.48 -9.23 39.49
N TRP A 172 17.33 -8.57 38.68
CA TRP A 172 18.59 -9.15 38.22
C TRP A 172 19.55 -9.45 39.37
N ALA A 173 19.63 -8.58 40.38
CA ALA A 173 20.41 -8.82 41.59
C ALA A 173 19.87 -9.96 42.48
N THR A 174 18.65 -10.45 42.21
CA THR A 174 18.05 -11.59 42.94
C THR A 174 18.34 -12.93 42.24
N ARG A 175 18.90 -12.91 41.02
CA ARG A 175 19.29 -14.09 40.23
C ARG A 175 20.74 -14.55 40.47
N ALA A 176 21.55 -13.75 41.17
CA ALA A 176 22.91 -14.10 41.60
C ALA A 176 22.88 -14.64 43.04
#